data_AF-A0A5J5FD81-F1
#
_entry.id   AF-A0A5J5FD81-F1
#
_cell.length_a   1.000
_cell.length_b   1.000
_cell.length_c   1.000
_cell.angle_alpha   90.00
_cell.angle_beta   90.00
_cell.angle_gamma   90.00
#
_symmetry.space_group_name_H-M   'P 1'
#
loop_
_entity.id
_entity.type
_entity.pdbx_description
1 polymer ?
#
loop_
_entity_poly.entity_id
_entity_poly.type
_entity_poly.pdbx_seq_one_letter_code
_entity_poly.pdbx_strand_id
1 'polypeptide(L)'
;MPLNATVRKYSAVFILIIVALLAYALGYLVSYVESLFLLVFIVPIIILVLMHYLGLYGLKKRLLYGVVIVFLAALLIASAESQVYYSTDHPVSASYTTPVGSITATANVKPFSGSFPTYNFSLDISDYKDLKRFNFSLRIASPGYEYNVSSGMLRNYTSGDQMVVYYDAPSGSLPLGIYNYTFTFYNYTLAAPGPINTPLSTWMADSVLSVTILYFIYYEIILLAGIFLMRSIEHSRSYRTKK
;
A
#
# COMPACT_ATOMS: atom_id res chain seq x y z
N MET A 1 -16.56 -30.19 -30.82
CA MET A 1 -16.87 -30.15 -29.38
C MET A 1 -17.27 -28.73 -29.01
N PRO A 2 -18.43 -28.48 -28.39
CA PRO A 2 -18.83 -27.12 -28.06
C PRO A 2 -17.90 -26.58 -26.97
N LEU A 3 -17.40 -25.36 -27.17
CA LEU A 3 -16.46 -24.62 -26.31
C LEU A 3 -16.80 -24.73 -24.80
N ASN A 4 -18.10 -24.76 -24.47
CA ASN A 4 -18.63 -24.88 -23.11
C ASN A 4 -18.24 -26.17 -22.36
N ALA A 5 -18.08 -27.30 -23.05
CA ALA A 5 -17.73 -28.56 -22.39
C ALA A 5 -16.26 -28.57 -21.95
N THR A 6 -15.38 -28.02 -22.78
CA THR A 6 -13.94 -27.91 -22.49
C THR A 6 -13.69 -26.89 -21.38
N VAL A 7 -14.36 -25.74 -21.39
CA VAL A 7 -14.25 -24.71 -20.34
C VAL A 7 -14.71 -25.23 -18.97
N ARG A 8 -15.80 -26.01 -18.92
CA ARG A 8 -16.24 -26.64 -17.65
C ARG A 8 -15.24 -27.67 -17.13
N LYS A 9 -14.60 -28.43 -18.02
CA LYS A 9 -13.58 -29.43 -17.66
C LYS A 9 -12.36 -28.80 -16.97
N TYR A 10 -11.98 -27.59 -17.38
CA TYR A 10 -10.85 -26.82 -16.80
C TYR A 10 -11.31 -25.61 -15.99
N SER A 11 -12.53 -25.65 -15.46
CA SER A 11 -13.18 -24.52 -14.76
C SER A 11 -12.31 -23.90 -13.67
N ALA A 12 -11.63 -24.70 -12.84
CA ALA A 12 -10.74 -24.19 -11.79
C ALA A 12 -9.55 -23.39 -12.33
N VAL A 13 -8.90 -23.89 -13.40
CA VAL A 13 -7.77 -23.21 -14.05
C VAL A 13 -8.22 -21.92 -14.73
N PHE A 14 -9.39 -21.95 -15.37
CA PHE A 14 -9.95 -20.79 -16.04
C PHE A 14 -10.29 -19.65 -15.05
N ILE A 15 -10.87 -19.98 -13.90
CA ILE A 15 -11.12 -18.99 -12.83
C ILE A 15 -9.81 -18.38 -12.35
N LEU A 16 -8.79 -19.19 -12.11
CA LEU A 16 -7.47 -18.70 -11.68
C LEU A 16 -6.91 -17.68 -12.66
N ILE A 17 -6.93 -17.96 -13.97
CA ILE A 17 -6.39 -17.05 -14.99
C ILE A 17 -7.17 -15.73 -15.02
N ILE A 18 -8.51 -15.78 -15.05
CA ILE A 18 -9.34 -14.56 -15.07
C ILE A 18 -9.10 -13.72 -13.82
N VAL A 19 -9.10 -14.36 -12.66
CA VAL A 19 -8.92 -13.66 -11.39
C VAL A 19 -7.52 -13.09 -11.29
N ALA A 20 -6.49 -13.80 -11.76
CA ALA A 20 -5.13 -13.28 -11.76
C ALA A 20 -5.00 -12.01 -12.62
N LEU A 21 -5.53 -12.03 -13.85
CA LEU A 21 -5.51 -10.87 -14.74
C LEU A 21 -6.29 -9.70 -14.15
N LEU A 22 -7.50 -9.96 -13.61
CA LEU A 22 -8.35 -8.94 -13.02
C LEU A 22 -7.75 -8.35 -11.74
N ALA A 23 -7.20 -9.18 -10.87
CA ALA A 23 -6.55 -8.74 -9.63
C ALA A 23 -5.34 -7.86 -9.94
N TYR A 24 -4.46 -8.30 -10.84
CA TYR A 24 -3.29 -7.50 -11.22
C TYR A 24 -3.69 -6.16 -11.86
N ALA A 25 -4.67 -6.16 -12.77
CA ALA A 25 -5.17 -4.93 -13.40
C ALA A 25 -5.81 -3.97 -12.39
N LEU A 26 -6.60 -4.48 -11.44
CA LEU A 26 -7.20 -3.66 -10.38
C LEU A 26 -6.16 -3.09 -9.43
N GLY A 27 -5.19 -3.90 -8.99
CA GLY A 27 -4.11 -3.43 -8.14
C GLY A 27 -3.31 -2.31 -8.82
N TYR A 28 -2.98 -2.49 -10.09
CA TYR A 28 -2.30 -1.45 -10.87
C TYR A 28 -3.15 -0.18 -10.99
N LEU A 29 -4.45 -0.29 -11.29
CA LEU A 29 -5.35 0.86 -11.41
C LEU A 29 -5.48 1.65 -10.10
N VAL A 30 -5.70 0.95 -8.98
CA VAL A 30 -5.89 1.52 -7.64
C VAL A 30 -4.63 2.23 -7.17
N SER A 31 -3.47 1.73 -7.56
CA SER A 31 -2.18 2.36 -7.24
C SER A 31 -2.02 3.77 -7.81
N TYR A 32 -2.66 4.07 -8.95
CA TYR A 32 -2.65 5.42 -9.54
C TYR A 32 -3.84 6.27 -9.13
N VAL A 33 -4.93 5.62 -8.72
CA VAL A 33 -6.19 6.28 -8.37
C VAL A 33 -6.66 5.73 -7.03
N GLU A 34 -6.07 6.26 -5.94
CA GLU A 34 -6.32 5.79 -4.57
C GLU A 34 -7.81 5.81 -4.19
N SER A 35 -8.59 6.74 -4.76
CA SER A 35 -10.05 6.81 -4.53
C SER A 35 -10.82 5.57 -5.00
N LEU A 36 -10.22 4.75 -5.86
CA LEU A 36 -10.78 3.48 -6.33
C LEU A 36 -10.41 2.28 -5.47
N PHE A 37 -9.69 2.46 -4.36
CA PHE A 37 -9.25 1.40 -3.45
C PHE A 37 -10.35 0.39 -3.07
N LEU A 38 -11.58 0.86 -2.87
CA LEU A 38 -12.69 -0.02 -2.52
C LEU A 38 -13.04 -1.06 -3.61
N LEU A 39 -12.66 -0.84 -4.87
CA LEU A 39 -12.88 -1.80 -5.96
C LEU A 39 -12.08 -3.09 -5.76
N VAL A 40 -10.95 -3.03 -5.05
CA VAL A 40 -10.14 -4.20 -4.69
C VAL A 40 -11.00 -5.22 -3.94
N PHE A 41 -11.94 -4.80 -3.10
CA PHE A 41 -12.80 -5.72 -2.33
C PHE A 41 -13.91 -6.40 -3.13
N ILE A 42 -14.07 -6.07 -4.41
CA ILE A 42 -15.02 -6.76 -5.30
C ILE A 42 -14.45 -8.11 -5.77
N VAL A 43 -13.13 -8.31 -5.72
CA VAL A 43 -12.47 -9.53 -6.22
C VAL A 43 -13.03 -10.83 -5.60
N PRO A 44 -13.21 -10.96 -4.28
CA PRO A 44 -13.85 -12.14 -3.68
C PRO A 44 -15.26 -12.39 -4.19
N ILE A 45 -16.03 -11.33 -4.48
CA ILE A 45 -17.40 -11.43 -5.02
C ILE A 45 -17.35 -11.99 -6.43
N ILE A 46 -16.45 -11.48 -7.28
CA ILE A 46 -16.25 -11.98 -8.65
C ILE A 46 -15.84 -13.45 -8.62
N ILE A 47 -14.92 -13.83 -7.74
CA ILE A 47 -14.52 -15.24 -7.54
C ILE A 47 -15.75 -16.10 -7.26
N LEU A 48 -16.59 -15.70 -6.31
CA LEU A 48 -17.80 -16.45 -5.95
C LEU A 48 -18.79 -16.58 -7.12
N VAL A 49 -19.00 -15.50 -7.88
CA VAL A 49 -19.84 -15.50 -9.07
C VAL A 49 -19.29 -16.46 -10.12
N LEU A 50 -17.98 -16.40 -10.42
CA LEU A 50 -17.32 -17.30 -11.37
C LEU A 50 -17.40 -18.76 -10.93
N MET A 51 -17.17 -19.05 -9.65
CA MET A 51 -17.32 -20.39 -9.09
C MET A 51 -18.75 -20.91 -9.25
N HIS A 52 -19.75 -20.05 -9.07
CA HIS A 52 -21.15 -20.41 -9.27
C HIS A 52 -21.45 -20.74 -10.73
N TYR A 53 -21.08 -19.87 -11.68
CA TYR A 53 -21.37 -20.06 -13.10
C TYR A 53 -20.64 -21.27 -13.71
N LEU A 54 -19.42 -21.55 -13.26
CA LEU A 54 -18.59 -22.65 -13.77
C LEU A 54 -18.85 -23.98 -13.08
N GLY A 55 -19.80 -24.03 -12.14
CA GLY A 55 -20.28 -25.27 -11.55
C GLY A 55 -19.43 -25.82 -10.40
N LEU A 56 -18.62 -24.97 -9.77
CA LEU A 56 -17.91 -25.31 -8.53
C LEU A 56 -18.85 -25.17 -7.34
N TYR A 57 -19.86 -26.05 -7.30
CA TYR A 57 -20.85 -26.14 -6.22
C TYR A 57 -20.30 -26.91 -5.01
N GLY A 58 -20.87 -26.59 -3.85
CA GLY A 58 -20.60 -27.28 -2.60
C GLY A 58 -19.53 -26.60 -1.74
N LEU A 59 -19.76 -26.63 -0.44
CA LEU A 59 -18.94 -25.95 0.58
C LEU A 59 -17.45 -26.30 0.47
N LYS A 60 -17.11 -27.59 0.39
CA LYS A 60 -15.72 -28.06 0.37
C LYS A 60 -14.93 -27.51 -0.83
N LYS A 61 -15.55 -27.50 -2.02
CA LYS A 61 -14.91 -26.98 -3.23
C LYS A 61 -14.77 -25.46 -3.14
N ARG A 62 -15.82 -24.76 -2.71
CA ARG A 62 -15.80 -23.31 -2.57
C ARG A 62 -14.76 -22.81 -1.57
N LEU A 63 -14.62 -23.49 -0.44
CA LEU A 63 -13.58 -23.18 0.54
C LEU A 63 -12.18 -23.45 -0.03
N LEU A 64 -11.92 -24.67 -0.50
CA LEU A 64 -10.57 -25.06 -0.93
C LEU A 64 -10.07 -24.19 -2.11
N TYR A 65 -10.85 -24.10 -3.18
CA TYR A 65 -10.44 -23.31 -4.34
C TYR A 65 -10.54 -21.81 -4.06
N GLY A 66 -11.57 -21.36 -3.35
CA GLY A 66 -11.78 -19.95 -3.04
C GLY A 66 -10.62 -19.36 -2.24
N VAL A 67 -10.15 -20.04 -1.19
CA VAL A 67 -9.02 -19.58 -0.38
C VAL A 67 -7.75 -19.46 -1.21
N VAL A 68 -7.43 -20.47 -2.03
CA VAL A 68 -6.24 -20.43 -2.90
C VAL A 68 -6.31 -19.29 -3.90
N ILE A 69 -7.46 -19.12 -4.56
CA ILE A 69 -7.65 -18.07 -5.56
C ILE A 69 -7.59 -16.67 -4.92
N VAL A 70 -8.21 -16.50 -3.75
CA VAL A 70 -8.18 -15.25 -2.97
C VAL A 70 -6.76 -14.90 -2.53
N PHE A 71 -6.00 -15.88 -2.03
CA PHE A 71 -4.62 -15.67 -1.63
C PHE A 71 -3.76 -15.21 -2.81
N LEU A 72 -3.90 -15.88 -3.97
CA LEU A 72 -3.20 -15.47 -5.20
C LEU A 72 -3.62 -14.08 -5.67
N ALA A 73 -4.90 -13.75 -5.58
CA ALA A 73 -5.40 -12.42 -5.96
C ALA A 73 -4.82 -11.32 -5.05
N ALA A 74 -4.82 -11.53 -3.73
CA ALA A 74 -4.23 -10.61 -2.78
C ALA A 74 -2.74 -10.39 -3.05
N LEU A 75 -2.01 -11.47 -3.38
CA LEU A 75 -0.59 -11.40 -3.71
C LEU A 75 -0.31 -10.60 -5.01
N LEU A 76 -1.15 -10.76 -6.03
CA LEU A 76 -1.02 -10.01 -7.29
C LEU A 76 -1.35 -8.53 -7.14
N ILE A 77 -2.36 -8.19 -6.34
CA ILE A 77 -2.71 -6.80 -6.04
C ILE A 77 -1.59 -6.14 -5.23
N ALA A 78 -1.16 -6.80 -4.15
CA ALA A 78 -0.04 -6.34 -3.34
C ALA A 78 1.22 -6.13 -4.20
N SER A 79 1.52 -7.05 -5.12
CA SER A 79 2.63 -6.90 -6.06
C SER A 79 2.51 -5.67 -6.96
N ALA A 80 1.32 -5.37 -7.48
CA ALA A 80 1.13 -4.20 -8.33
C ALA A 80 1.29 -2.90 -7.53
N GLU A 81 0.69 -2.84 -6.34
CA GLU A 81 0.75 -1.67 -5.45
C GLU A 81 2.14 -1.40 -4.92
N SER A 82 2.86 -2.43 -4.46
CA SER A 82 4.23 -2.31 -3.99
C SER A 82 5.18 -1.76 -5.06
N GLN A 83 4.95 -2.11 -6.33
CA GLN A 83 5.76 -1.59 -7.43
C GLN A 83 5.52 -0.10 -7.67
N VAL A 84 4.26 0.34 -7.68
CA VAL A 84 3.94 1.76 -7.88
C VAL A 84 4.43 2.57 -6.68
N TYR A 85 4.21 2.09 -5.46
CA TYR A 85 4.72 2.71 -4.23
C TYR A 85 6.24 2.90 -4.28
N TYR A 86 7.00 1.94 -4.80
CA TYR A 86 8.44 2.09 -5.00
C TYR A 86 8.78 3.23 -5.97
N SER A 87 7.97 3.46 -7.00
CA SER A 87 8.33 4.36 -8.11
C SER A 87 7.95 5.83 -7.92
N THR A 88 7.22 6.18 -6.86
CA THR A 88 6.67 7.53 -6.66
C THR A 88 7.16 8.16 -5.35
N ASP A 89 7.29 9.48 -5.34
CA ASP A 89 7.55 10.24 -4.10
C ASP A 89 6.31 10.22 -3.19
N HIS A 90 6.51 10.10 -1.87
CA HIS A 90 5.44 10.06 -0.87
C HIS A 90 5.55 11.22 0.11
N PRO A 91 5.23 12.46 -0.32
CA PRO A 91 5.22 13.59 0.59
C PRO A 91 4.10 13.43 1.63
N VAL A 92 4.40 13.80 2.88
CA VAL A 92 3.43 13.77 3.98
C VAL A 92 3.24 15.20 4.49
N SER A 93 1.98 15.65 4.53
CA SER A 93 1.64 16.98 5.03
C SER A 93 0.79 16.91 6.29
N ALA A 94 1.03 17.82 7.22
CA ALA A 94 0.23 17.98 8.42
C ALA A 94 0.10 19.46 8.78
N SER A 95 -1.04 19.82 9.38
CA SER A 95 -1.29 21.17 9.89
C SER A 95 -1.15 21.19 11.41
N TYR A 96 -0.48 22.21 11.94
CA TYR A 96 -0.22 22.37 13.35
C TYR A 96 -0.71 23.72 13.84
N THR A 97 -1.38 23.73 14.98
CA THR A 97 -1.83 24.95 15.64
C THR A 97 -0.70 25.50 16.51
N THR A 98 -0.22 26.70 16.17
CA THR A 98 0.73 27.47 16.95
C THR A 98 -0.01 28.55 17.75
N PRO A 99 0.63 29.18 18.76
CA PRO A 99 0.01 30.27 19.53
C PRO A 99 -0.41 31.49 18.69
N VAL A 100 0.04 31.60 17.44
CA VAL A 100 -0.07 32.81 16.61
C VAL A 100 -0.80 32.54 15.29
N GLY A 101 -1.14 31.28 15.02
CA GLY A 101 -1.81 30.84 13.80
C GLY A 101 -1.62 29.35 13.53
N SER A 102 -2.10 28.87 12.40
CA SER A 102 -1.81 27.51 11.91
C SER A 102 -0.62 27.53 10.95
N ILE A 103 0.26 26.54 11.06
CA ILE A 103 1.28 26.24 10.05
C ILE A 103 0.92 24.95 9.33
N THR A 104 1.33 24.82 8.07
CA THR A 104 1.30 23.54 7.36
C THR A 104 2.74 23.13 7.07
N ALA A 105 3.10 21.92 7.50
CA ALA A 105 4.40 21.34 7.24
C ALA A 105 4.26 20.17 6.27
N THR A 106 5.10 20.12 5.26
CA THR A 106 5.17 19.07 4.24
C THR A 106 6.57 18.48 4.23
N ALA A 107 6.68 17.22 4.63
CA ALA A 107 7.88 16.42 4.60
C ALA A 107 7.99 15.70 3.25
N ASN A 108 9.17 15.73 2.63
CA ASN A 108 9.45 14.99 1.41
C ASN A 108 10.90 14.49 1.38
N VAL A 109 11.17 13.43 0.62
CA VAL A 109 12.52 12.97 0.32
C VAL A 109 12.68 12.71 -1.18
N LYS A 110 13.79 13.17 -1.76
CA LYS A 110 14.09 12.97 -3.18
C LYS A 110 15.50 12.43 -3.45
N PRO A 111 15.63 11.43 -4.35
CA PRO A 111 14.53 10.59 -4.84
C PRO A 111 14.02 9.67 -3.73
N PHE A 112 12.75 9.28 -3.80
CA PHE A 112 12.20 8.29 -2.88
C PHE A 112 12.77 6.88 -3.14
N SER A 113 13.00 6.50 -4.39
CA SER A 113 13.61 5.21 -4.73
C SER A 113 14.88 5.32 -5.56
N GLY A 114 15.67 4.25 -5.49
CA GLY A 114 16.87 4.06 -6.30
C GLY A 114 18.13 4.66 -5.66
N SER A 115 19.24 4.48 -6.37
CA SER A 115 20.54 5.04 -6.03
C SER A 115 20.74 6.39 -6.70
N PHE A 116 20.30 7.47 -6.05
CA PHE A 116 20.81 8.79 -6.39
C PHE A 116 22.15 9.03 -5.70
N PRO A 117 23.03 9.87 -6.28
CA PRO A 117 24.25 10.27 -5.62
C PRO A 117 24.01 11.06 -4.31
N THR A 118 22.80 11.55 -4.04
CA THR A 118 22.48 12.28 -2.80
C THR A 118 20.97 12.21 -2.55
N TYR A 119 20.56 11.88 -1.32
CA TYR A 119 19.14 11.98 -0.92
C TYR A 119 18.90 13.34 -0.28
N ASN A 120 17.92 14.08 -0.77
CA ASN A 120 17.49 15.33 -0.17
C ASN A 120 16.25 15.08 0.67
N PHE A 121 16.39 15.18 1.99
CA PHE A 121 15.28 15.19 2.92
C PHE A 121 14.88 16.63 3.16
N SER A 122 13.64 16.99 2.89
CA SER A 122 13.13 18.36 2.99
C SER A 122 11.87 18.44 3.83
N LEU A 123 11.74 19.55 4.55
CA LEU A 123 10.56 19.96 5.28
C LEU A 123 10.21 21.38 4.83
N ASP A 124 9.10 21.51 4.10
CA ASP A 124 8.52 22.79 3.71
C ASP A 124 7.47 23.21 4.76
N ILE A 125 7.61 24.40 5.33
CA ILE A 125 6.70 24.96 6.32
C ILE A 125 6.11 26.25 5.77
N SER A 126 4.80 26.28 5.58
CA SER A 126 4.05 27.50 5.31
C SER A 126 3.73 28.24 6.61
N ASP A 127 3.61 29.57 6.50
CA ASP A 127 3.24 30.48 7.59
C ASP A 127 4.21 30.43 8.78
N TYR A 128 5.51 30.27 8.51
CA TYR A 128 6.55 29.99 9.53
C TYR A 128 6.81 31.13 10.54
N LYS A 129 6.10 32.27 10.44
CA LYS A 129 6.39 33.59 11.07
C LYS A 129 6.68 33.57 12.57
N ASP A 130 6.31 32.51 13.28
CA ASP A 130 6.46 32.39 14.73
C ASP A 130 7.28 31.18 15.22
N LEU A 131 8.01 30.49 14.35
CA LEU A 131 9.04 29.52 14.75
C LEU A 131 10.28 30.26 15.29
N LYS A 132 10.14 30.97 16.42
CA LYS A 132 11.13 31.88 17.03
C LYS A 132 12.43 31.19 17.50
N ARG A 133 12.45 29.86 17.56
CA ARG A 133 13.66 29.06 17.81
C ARG A 133 13.70 27.90 16.83
N PHE A 134 14.66 27.94 15.91
CA PHE A 134 14.90 26.90 14.92
C PHE A 134 15.58 25.68 15.56
N ASN A 135 14.85 24.99 16.44
CA ASN A 135 15.24 23.65 16.89
C ASN A 135 14.71 22.66 15.86
N PHE A 136 15.49 22.47 14.80
CA PHE A 136 15.22 21.45 13.80
C PHE A 136 16.13 20.25 14.05
N SER A 137 15.55 19.06 13.95
CA SER A 137 16.31 17.84 13.81
C SER A 137 15.62 16.92 12.82
N LEU A 138 16.42 16.07 12.22
CA LEU A 138 15.96 15.03 11.32
C LEU A 138 16.53 13.70 11.81
N ARG A 139 15.64 12.74 12.07
CA ARG A 139 16.02 11.36 12.35
C ARG A 139 15.72 10.53 11.13
N ILE A 140 16.71 9.82 10.60
CA ILE A 140 16.58 8.86 9.49
C ILE A 140 16.85 7.48 10.08
N ALA A 141 15.92 6.54 9.92
CA ALA A 141 16.06 5.23 10.53
C ALA A 141 15.57 4.10 9.63
N SER A 142 16.21 2.93 9.78
CA SER A 142 15.76 1.65 9.25
C SER A 142 15.98 0.59 10.33
N PRO A 143 15.44 -0.64 10.20
CA PRO A 143 15.73 -1.71 11.16
C PRO A 143 17.25 -1.89 11.33
N GLY A 144 17.76 -1.65 12.54
CA GLY A 144 19.19 -1.78 12.87
C GLY A 144 20.09 -0.59 12.47
N TYR A 145 19.54 0.51 11.95
CA TYR A 145 20.31 1.73 11.63
C TYR A 145 19.54 2.99 12.02
N GLU A 146 20.23 3.94 12.64
CA GLU A 146 19.68 5.25 12.97
C GLU A 146 20.73 6.33 12.73
N TYR A 147 20.30 7.43 12.11
CA TYR A 147 21.13 8.59 11.86
C TYR A 147 20.37 9.86 12.27
N ASN A 148 20.95 10.61 13.21
CA ASN A 148 20.35 11.82 13.76
C ASN A 148 21.11 13.05 13.24
N VAL A 149 20.40 13.91 12.53
CA VAL A 149 20.88 15.17 11.97
C VAL A 149 20.41 16.31 12.87
N SER A 150 21.37 17.02 13.45
CA SER A 150 21.10 18.17 14.31
C SER A 150 20.94 19.46 13.49
N SER A 151 20.38 20.51 14.12
CA SER A 151 20.12 21.81 13.47
C SER A 151 21.34 22.39 12.74
N GLY A 152 22.57 22.20 13.25
CA GLY A 152 23.80 22.70 12.63
C GLY A 152 24.22 21.98 11.33
N MET A 153 23.64 20.81 11.03
CA MET A 153 23.85 20.08 9.78
C MET A 153 22.73 20.33 8.77
N LEU A 154 21.60 20.87 9.23
CA LEU A 154 20.47 21.22 8.38
C LEU A 154 20.72 22.56 7.70
N ARG A 155 20.34 22.62 6.43
CA ARG A 155 20.32 23.85 5.66
C ARG A 155 18.90 24.39 5.65
N ASN A 156 18.74 25.69 5.53
CA ASN A 156 17.44 26.29 5.35
C ASN A 156 17.49 27.45 4.35
N TYR A 157 16.35 27.74 3.75
CA TYR A 157 16.10 29.00 3.08
C TYR A 157 14.67 29.44 3.37
N THR A 158 14.46 30.76 3.35
CA THR A 158 13.15 31.37 3.57
C THR A 158 12.76 32.20 2.36
N SER A 159 11.48 32.16 2.00
CA SER A 159 10.92 32.94 0.91
C SER A 159 9.52 33.40 1.29
N GLY A 160 9.38 34.70 1.61
CA GLY A 160 8.13 35.25 2.14
C GLY A 160 7.71 34.53 3.42
N ASP A 161 6.57 33.84 3.37
CA ASP A 161 5.97 33.14 4.51
C ASP A 161 6.31 31.63 4.53
N GLN A 162 7.15 31.17 3.60
CA GLN A 162 7.60 29.79 3.52
C GLN A 162 9.04 29.63 4.03
N MET A 163 9.28 28.53 4.75
CA MET A 163 10.60 28.08 5.14
C MET A 163 10.79 26.65 4.64
N VAL A 164 11.90 26.39 3.96
CA VAL A 164 12.31 25.03 3.62
C VAL A 164 13.57 24.68 4.40
N VAL A 165 13.49 23.61 5.18
CA VAL A 165 14.63 23.02 5.90
C VAL A 165 14.99 21.71 5.22
N TYR A 166 16.26 21.51 4.90
CA TYR A 166 16.67 20.33 4.16
C TYR A 166 18.04 19.78 4.58
N TYR A 167 18.22 18.49 4.30
CA TYR A 167 19.45 17.75 4.50
C TYR A 167 19.81 16.99 3.22
N ASP A 168 21.00 17.26 2.70
CA ASP A 168 21.59 16.53 1.57
C ASP A 168 22.45 15.38 2.10
N ALA A 169 21.86 14.18 2.20
CA ALA A 169 22.57 12.98 2.64
C ALA A 169 23.57 12.54 1.55
N PRO A 170 24.89 12.53 1.83
CA PRO A 170 25.90 12.20 0.83
C PRO A 170 25.73 10.80 0.22
N SER A 171 26.27 10.62 -0.99
CA SER A 171 26.29 9.30 -1.64
C SER A 171 26.87 8.22 -0.73
N GLY A 172 26.15 7.12 -0.56
CA GLY A 172 26.60 6.00 0.25
C GLY A 172 26.56 6.23 1.77
N SER A 173 26.01 7.35 2.25
CA SER A 173 25.85 7.60 3.69
C SER A 173 24.77 6.71 4.32
N LEU A 174 23.78 6.31 3.53
CA LEU A 174 22.72 5.39 3.93
C LEU A 174 23.09 3.98 3.47
N PRO A 175 23.21 2.98 4.37
CA PRO A 175 23.36 1.58 3.98
C PRO A 175 22.13 1.06 3.22
N LEU A 176 22.19 -0.18 2.75
CA LEU A 176 21.03 -0.79 2.10
C LEU A 176 19.89 -0.97 3.11
N GLY A 177 18.71 -0.45 2.79
CA GLY A 177 17.57 -0.47 3.70
C GLY A 177 16.33 0.25 3.17
N ILE A 178 15.22 0.02 3.87
CA ILE A 178 13.96 0.75 3.72
C ILE A 178 13.88 1.71 4.90
N TYR A 179 13.87 3.01 4.62
CA TYR A 179 13.98 4.02 5.66
C TYR A 179 12.64 4.64 6.01
N ASN A 180 12.54 5.17 7.21
CA ASN A 180 11.62 6.23 7.58
C ASN A 180 12.43 7.45 8.02
N TYR A 181 11.80 8.61 8.02
CA TYR A 181 12.38 9.77 8.65
C TYR A 181 11.37 10.53 9.47
N THR A 182 11.88 11.29 10.43
CA THR A 182 11.09 12.12 11.31
C THR A 182 11.76 13.47 11.44
N PHE A 183 11.08 14.49 10.95
CA PHE A 183 11.45 15.87 11.25
C PHE A 183 10.87 16.25 12.61
N THR A 184 11.70 16.82 13.47
CA THR A 184 11.27 17.50 14.69
C THR A 184 11.55 18.98 14.54
N PHE A 185 10.55 19.81 14.78
CA PHE A 185 10.67 21.26 14.69
C PHE A 185 9.81 21.91 15.77
N TYR A 186 10.37 22.86 16.50
CA TYR A 186 9.72 23.44 17.68
C TYR A 186 9.29 22.35 18.69
N ASN A 187 8.00 22.07 18.82
CA ASN A 187 7.42 20.99 19.64
C ASN A 187 6.61 19.98 18.80
N TYR A 188 6.78 20.00 17.48
CA TYR A 188 6.06 19.17 16.54
C TYR A 188 6.98 18.11 15.93
N THR A 189 6.37 17.01 15.53
CA THR A 189 7.03 15.96 14.77
C THR A 189 6.20 15.64 13.54
N LEU A 190 6.90 15.39 12.43
CA LEU A 190 6.31 14.91 11.20
C LEU A 190 7.13 13.70 10.75
N ALA A 191 6.52 12.53 10.86
CA ALA A 191 7.09 11.27 10.39
C ALA A 191 6.59 10.99 8.97
N ALA A 192 7.49 10.50 8.12
CA ALA A 192 7.20 10.19 6.74
C ALA A 192 8.00 8.94 6.30
N PRO A 193 7.49 8.19 5.31
CA PRO A 193 8.26 7.12 4.69
C PRO A 193 9.51 7.71 4.04
N GLY A 194 10.65 7.10 4.30
CA GLY A 194 11.95 7.54 3.82
C GLY A 194 12.38 6.84 2.53
N PRO A 195 13.59 7.15 2.06
CA PRO A 195 14.04 6.62 0.79
C PRO A 195 14.21 5.10 0.88
N ILE A 196 14.02 4.43 -0.25
CA ILE A 196 14.22 3.01 -0.39
C ILE A 196 15.58 2.80 -1.08
N ASN A 197 16.59 2.48 -0.29
CA ASN A 197 17.93 2.15 -0.78
C ASN A 197 18.13 0.64 -0.75
N THR A 198 17.38 -0.12 -1.54
CA THR A 198 17.52 -1.57 -1.64
C THR A 198 17.18 -2.04 -3.06
N PRO A 199 17.72 -3.18 -3.54
CA PRO A 199 17.32 -3.73 -4.82
C PRO A 199 15.80 -3.93 -4.88
N LEU A 200 15.22 -3.71 -6.08
CA LEU A 200 13.78 -3.86 -6.31
C LEU A 200 13.26 -5.24 -5.84
N SER A 201 14.02 -6.31 -6.08
CA SER A 201 13.64 -7.66 -5.65
C SER A 201 13.50 -7.79 -4.12
N THR A 202 14.37 -7.14 -3.36
CA THR A 202 14.33 -7.14 -1.89
C THR A 202 13.12 -6.34 -1.39
N TRP A 203 12.88 -5.16 -1.97
CA TRP A 203 11.69 -4.36 -1.64
C TRP A 203 10.40 -5.14 -1.94
N MET A 204 10.30 -5.73 -3.14
CA MET A 204 9.14 -6.51 -3.56
C MET A 204 8.89 -7.70 -2.62
N ALA A 205 9.94 -8.41 -2.21
CA ALA A 205 9.79 -9.54 -1.29
C ALA A 205 9.23 -9.11 0.08
N ASP A 206 9.71 -7.99 0.62
CA ASP A 206 9.30 -7.48 1.93
C ASP A 206 7.88 -6.88 1.90
N SER A 207 7.65 -5.95 0.96
CA SER A 207 6.40 -5.20 0.86
C SER A 207 5.21 -6.04 0.42
N VAL A 208 5.39 -6.95 -0.54
CA VAL A 208 4.27 -7.76 -1.07
C VAL A 208 3.71 -8.67 0.00
N LEU A 209 4.56 -9.34 0.77
CA LEU A 209 4.07 -10.24 1.82
C LEU A 209 3.30 -9.48 2.91
N SER A 210 3.84 -8.34 3.35
CA SER A 210 3.20 -7.48 4.35
C SER A 210 1.81 -7.00 3.88
N VAL A 211 1.73 -6.46 2.66
CA VAL A 211 0.47 -5.95 2.09
C VAL A 211 -0.50 -7.09 1.76
N THR A 212 -0.01 -8.24 1.30
CA THR A 212 -0.83 -9.43 1.01
C THR A 212 -1.61 -9.87 2.24
N ILE A 213 -0.95 -9.94 3.40
CA ILE A 213 -1.60 -10.37 4.65
C ILE A 213 -2.75 -9.42 5.02
N LEU A 214 -2.56 -8.11 4.84
CA LEU A 214 -3.56 -7.10 5.13
C LEU A 214 -4.82 -7.29 4.26
N TYR A 215 -4.65 -7.48 2.95
CA TYR A 215 -5.79 -7.74 2.06
C TYR A 215 -6.43 -9.10 2.26
N PHE A 216 -5.61 -10.12 2.52
CA PHE A 216 -6.06 -11.50 2.65
C PHE A 216 -7.14 -11.66 3.73
N ILE A 217 -6.97 -11.02 4.89
CA ILE A 217 -7.94 -11.08 5.99
C ILE A 217 -9.32 -10.55 5.53
N TYR A 218 -9.36 -9.36 4.91
CA TYR A 218 -10.62 -8.79 4.43
C TYR A 218 -11.25 -9.67 3.35
N TYR A 219 -10.43 -10.18 2.44
CA TYR A 219 -10.92 -11.04 1.37
C TYR A 219 -11.49 -12.35 1.88
N GLU A 220 -10.84 -12.96 2.87
CA GLU A 220 -11.28 -14.20 3.49
C GLU A 220 -12.64 -14.00 4.19
N ILE A 221 -12.82 -12.89 4.92
CA ILE A 221 -14.10 -12.55 5.56
C ILE A 221 -15.22 -12.44 4.51
N ILE A 222 -14.98 -11.69 3.43
CA ILE A 222 -15.98 -11.50 2.35
C ILE A 222 -16.28 -12.84 1.66
N LEU A 223 -15.24 -13.62 1.34
CA LEU A 223 -15.37 -14.93 0.72
C LEU A 223 -16.21 -15.87 1.59
N LEU A 224 -15.86 -16.00 2.87
CA LEU A 224 -16.56 -16.87 3.82
C LEU A 224 -18.03 -16.46 3.94
N ALA A 225 -18.30 -15.17 4.16
CA ALA A 225 -19.65 -14.64 4.24
C ALA A 225 -20.47 -15.01 2.99
N GLY A 226 -19.90 -14.81 1.80
CA GLY A 226 -20.55 -15.16 0.54
C GLY A 226 -20.79 -16.66 0.37
N ILE A 227 -19.83 -17.52 0.75
CA ILE A 227 -19.99 -18.98 0.71
C ILE A 227 -21.15 -19.43 1.63
N PHE A 228 -21.21 -18.91 2.85
CA PHE A 228 -22.26 -19.25 3.80
C PHE A 228 -23.64 -18.76 3.35
N LEU A 229 -23.73 -17.55 2.81
CA LEU A 229 -24.96 -17.02 2.22
C LEU A 229 -25.47 -17.92 1.08
N MET A 230 -24.59 -18.29 0.14
CA MET A 230 -24.98 -19.18 -0.96
C MET A 230 -25.45 -20.54 -0.45
N ARG A 231 -24.78 -21.12 0.56
CA ARG A 231 -25.19 -22.38 1.16
C ARG A 231 -26.57 -22.29 1.83
N SER A 232 -26.84 -21.18 2.52
CA SER A 232 -28.16 -20.92 3.14
C SER A 232 -29.28 -20.90 2.08
N ILE A 233 -29.03 -20.20 0.96
CA ILE A 233 -29.98 -20.11 -0.16
C ILE A 233 -30.21 -21.49 -0.82
N GLU A 234 -29.15 -22.27 -1.03
CA GLU A 234 -29.23 -23.63 -1.59
C GLU A 234 -30.09 -24.55 -0.71
N HIS A 235 -29.90 -24.54 0.62
CA HIS A 235 -30.72 -25.33 1.55
C HIS A 235 -32.18 -24.87 1.59
N SER A 236 -32.43 -23.55 1.57
CA SER A 236 -33.79 -22.99 1.55
C SER A 236 -34.59 -23.46 0.32
N ARG A 237 -33.96 -23.42 -0.87
CA ARG A 237 -34.59 -23.90 -2.11
C ARG A 237 -34.88 -25.40 -2.07
N SER A 238 -33.94 -26.21 -1.57
CA SER A 238 -34.14 -27.65 -1.42
C SER A 238 -35.27 -28.02 -0.46
N TYR A 239 -35.55 -27.20 0.55
CA TYR A 239 -36.67 -27.42 1.46
C TYR A 239 -38.01 -27.12 0.78
N ARG A 240 -38.05 -26.06 -0.05
CA ARG A 240 -39.23 -25.67 -0.83
C ARG A 240 -39.63 -26.67 -1.90
N THR A 241 -38.68 -27.34 -2.55
CA THR A 241 -38.95 -28.35 -3.58
C THR A 241 -39.34 -29.72 -3.03
N LYS A 242 -39.19 -29.95 -1.72
CA LYS A 242 -39.61 -31.19 -1.03
C LYS A 242 -41.01 -31.10 -0.40
N LYS A 243 -41.64 -29.91 -0.44
CA LYS A 243 -43.06 -29.71 -0.15
C LYS A 243 -43.83 -29.63 -1.44
#